data_AF-A0A7S6S2Q1-F1
#
_entry.id   AF-A0A7S6S2Q1-F1
#
_cell.length_a   1.000
_cell.length_b   1.000
_cell.length_c   1.000
_cell.angle_alpha   90.00
_cell.angle_beta   90.00
_cell.angle_gamma   90.00
#
_symmetry.space_group_name_H-M   'P 1'
#
loop_
_entity.id
_entity.type
_entity.pdbx_description
1 polymer ?
#
loop_
_entity_poly.entity_id
_entity_poly.type
_entity_poly.pdbx_seq_one_letter_code
_entity_poly.pdbx_strand_id
1 'polypeptide(L)' 'MKEYKGRSIRVVVPPDGQGFDYEGERYRSLSAIAKKVTGTHVNGFRFFGLQGRS' A
#
# COMPACT_ATOMS: atom_id res chain seq x y z
N MET A 1 -6.79 0.43 4.07
CA MET A 1 -6.03 0.73 5.31
C MET A 1 -5.50 -0.58 5.86
N LYS A 2 -4.28 -0.60 6.41
CA LYS A 2 -3.67 -1.80 7.00
C LYS A 2 -2.96 -1.43 8.29
N GLU A 3 -3.13 -2.21 9.34
CA GLU A 3 -2.33 -2.08 10.56
C GLU A 3 -1.07 -2.95 10.45
N TYR A 4 0.08 -2.38 10.82
CA TYR A 4 1.36 -3.08 10.80
C TYR A 4 2.26 -2.55 11.93
N LYS A 5 2.73 -3.44 12.81
CA LYS A 5 3.59 -3.11 13.96
C LYS A 5 3.05 -1.93 14.80
N GLY A 6 1.73 -1.90 15.03
CA GLY A 6 1.07 -0.81 15.77
C GLY A 6 0.95 0.51 15.01
N ARG A 7 1.35 0.57 13.73
CA ARG A 7 1.15 1.73 12.86
C ARG A 7 0.01 1.49 11.88
N SER A 8 -0.89 2.46 11.78
CA SER A 8 -1.92 2.48 10.76
C SER A 8 -1.38 3.01 9.42
N ILE A 9 -1.46 2.20 8.38
CA ILE A 9 -1.02 2.52 7.03
C ILE A 9 -2.26 2.84 6.20
N ARG A 10 -2.44 4.11 5.87
CA ARG A 10 -3.50 4.59 4.99
C ARG A 10 -2.92 4.85 3.60
N VAL A 11 -3.46 4.13 2.62
CA VAL A 11 -3.16 4.35 1.21
C VAL A 11 -4.42 4.88 0.55
N VAL A 12 -4.27 5.94 -0.25
CA VAL A 12 -5.36 6.54 -1.02
C VAL A 12 -5.11 6.21 -2.50
N VAL A 13 -6.18 5.86 -3.20
CA VAL A 13 -6.15 5.72 -4.66
C VAL A 13 -6.62 7.06 -5.22
N PRO A 14 -5.77 7.83 -5.91
CA PRO A 14 -6.20 9.09 -6.50
C PRO A 14 -7.26 8.86 -7.58
N PRO A 15 -8.14 9.84 -7.84
CA PRO A 15 -9.26 9.69 -8.77
C PRO A 15 -8.81 9.47 -10.23
N ASP A 16 -7.59 9.84 -10.58
CA ASP A 16 -7.00 9.58 -11.89
C ASP A 16 -6.59 8.10 -12.09
N GLY A 17 -6.70 7.26 -11.07
CA GLY A 17 -6.32 5.85 -11.11
C GLY A 17 -4.82 5.60 -11.29
N GLN A 18 -3.98 6.64 -11.23
CA GLN A 18 -2.56 6.54 -11.50
C GLN A 18 -1.77 6.42 -10.20
N GLY A 19 -1.50 5.17 -9.81
CA GLY A 19 -0.71 4.85 -8.64
C GLY A 19 -1.47 5.03 -7.34
N PHE A 20 -0.73 5.36 -6.28
CA PHE A 20 -1.21 5.35 -4.91
C PHE A 20 -0.58 6.50 -4.13
N ASP A 21 -1.33 7.15 -3.26
CA ASP A 21 -0.81 8.13 -2.31
C ASP A 21 -0.63 7.49 -0.93
N TYR A 22 0.53 7.72 -0.34
CA TYR A 22 0.87 7.29 1.02
C TYR A 22 1.56 8.44 1.74
N GLU A 23 0.92 8.97 2.78
CA GLU A 23 1.42 10.09 3.58
C GLU A 23 1.77 11.34 2.76
N GLY A 24 1.04 11.59 1.66
CA GLY A 24 1.29 12.71 0.75
C GLY A 24 2.41 12.47 -0.26
N GLU A 25 3.01 11.28 -0.29
CA GLU A 25 3.98 10.86 -1.29
C GLU A 25 3.33 9.89 -2.30
N ARG A 26 3.57 10.13 -3.59
CA ARG A 26 2.95 9.36 -4.67
C ARG A 26 3.82 8.18 -5.09
N TYR A 27 3.23 6.99 -5.08
CA TYR A 27 3.85 5.72 -5.40
C TYR A 27 3.21 5.08 -6.62
N ARG A 28 4.04 4.39 -7.41
CA ARG A 28 3.62 3.73 -8.65
C ARG A 28 2.89 2.40 -8.40
N SER A 29 3.03 1.82 -7.20
CA SER A 29 2.41 0.55 -6.85
C SER A 29 2.30 0.35 -5.33
N LEU A 30 1.36 -0.50 -4.91
CA LEU A 30 1.22 -0.92 -3.51
C LEU A 30 2.46 -1.65 -2.98
N SER A 31 3.17 -2.39 -3.84
CA SER A 31 4.41 -3.08 -3.44
C SER A 31 5.51 -2.08 -3.10
N ALA A 32 5.55 -0.93 -3.76
CA ALA A 32 6.50 0.14 -3.41
C ALA A 32 6.19 0.71 -2.01
N ILE A 33 4.91 0.95 -1.70
CA ILE A 33 4.49 1.38 -0.36
C ILE A 33 4.79 0.27 0.67
N ALA A 34 4.43 -0.97 0.38
CA ALA A 34 4.67 -2.09 1.28
C ALA A 34 6.17 -2.29 1.55
N LYS A 35 7.04 -2.10 0.56
CA LYS A 35 8.49 -2.11 0.73
C LYS A 35 8.98 -0.94 1.59
N LYS A 36 8.46 0.27 1.37
CA LYS A 36 8.78 1.46 2.19
C LYS A 36 8.42 1.23 3.67
N VAL A 37 7.26 0.66 3.94
CA VAL A 37 6.77 0.38 5.30
C VAL A 37 7.51 -0.79 5.95
N THR A 38 7.65 -1.91 5.25
CA THR A 38 8.15 -3.17 5.84
C THR A 38 9.67 -3.32 5.74
N GLY A 39 10.33 -2.53 4.89
CA GLY A 39 11.76 -2.65 4.58
C GLY A 39 12.11 -3.87 3.70
N THR A 40 11.14 -4.73 3.37
CA THR A 40 11.36 -5.98 2.62
C THR A 40 10.50 -5.98 1.36
N HIS A 41 10.97 -6.65 0.31
CA HIS A 41 10.17 -6.83 -0.89
C HIS A 41 9.02 -7.80 -0.61
N VAL A 42 7.80 -7.29 -0.52
CA VAL A 42 6.58 -8.07 -0.31
C VAL A 42 5.54 -7.72 -1.37
N ASN A 43 4.65 -8.66 -1.66
CA ASN A 43 3.52 -8.40 -2.56
C ASN A 43 2.56 -7.40 -1.89
N GLY A 44 2.45 -6.18 -2.46
CA GLY A 44 1.62 -5.12 -1.92
C GLY A 44 0.14 -5.48 -1.85
N PHE A 45 -0.42 -6.14 -2.88
CA PHE A 45 -1.82 -6.55 -2.87
C PHE A 45 -2.13 -7.51 -1.73
N ARG A 46 -1.25 -8.48 -1.48
CA ARG A 46 -1.37 -9.41 -0.34
C ARG A 46 -1.18 -8.69 0.99
N PHE A 47 -0.22 -7.77 1.07
CA PHE A 47 0.02 -6.97 2.27
C PHE A 47 -1.20 -6.11 2.63
N PHE A 48 -1.87 -5.50 1.66
CA PHE A 48 -3.06 -4.69 1.87
C PHE A 48 -4.37 -5.47 1.86
N GLY A 49 -4.34 -6.80 1.68
CA GLY A 49 -5.54 -7.64 1.66
C GLY A 49 -6.47 -7.38 0.47
N LEU A 50 -5.91 -6.85 -0.63
CA LEU A 50 -6.65 -6.51 -1.86
C LEU A 50 -6.69 -7.65 -2.87
N GLN A 51 -6.14 -8.81 -2.51
CA GLN A 51 -6.31 -10.03 -3.30
C GLN A 51 -7.72 -10.53 -3.02
N GLY A 52 -8.61 -10.36 -4.00
CA GLY A 52 -10.00 -10.76 -3.91
C GLY A 52 -10.14 -12.18 -3.38
N ARG A 53 -11.04 -12.36 -2.42
CA ARG A 53 -11.52 -13.70 -2.05
C ARG A 53 -12.35 -14.17 -3.26
N SER A 54 -11.80 -15.09 -4.05
CA SER A 54 -12.58 -15.88 -5.02
C SER A 54 -13.61 -16.74 -4.29
#